data_AF-A0A7X7TJB0-F1
#
_entry.id   AF-A0A7X7TJB0-F1
#
_cell.length_a   1.000
_cell.length_b   1.000
_cell.length_c   1.000
_cell.angle_alpha   90.00
_cell.angle_beta   90.00
_cell.angle_gamma   90.00
#
_symmetry.space_group_name_H-M   'P 1'
#
loop_
_entity.id
_entity.type
_entity.pdbx_description
1 polymer ?
#
loop_
_entity_poly.entity_id
_entity_poly.type
_entity_poly.pdbx_seq_one_letter_code
_entity_poly.pdbx_strand_id
1 'polypeptide(L)' 'MRVAVIGAGVVGSLIARRLTRYRCEVHLFEKEEDVGWGITKANSAVIHGGYDDPP' A
#
# COMPACT_ATOMS: atom_id res chain seq x y z
N MET A 1 -2.75 21.41 0.77
CA MET A 1 -1.98 20.46 1.60
C MET A 1 -1.32 19.44 0.68
N ARG A 2 -0.06 19.09 0.94
CA ARG A 2 0.70 18.08 0.17
C ARG A 2 1.02 16.91 1.09
N VAL A 3 0.88 15.69 0.57
CA VAL A 3 1.17 14.45 1.30
C VAL A 3 2.09 13.58 0.46
N ALA A 4 3.17 13.12 1.07
CA ALA A 4 4.07 12.13 0.48
C ALA A 4 3.87 10.78 1.19
N VAL A 5 3.63 9.73 0.42
CA VAL A 5 3.58 8.34 0.88
C VAL A 5 4.84 7.64 0.38
N ILE A 6 5.64 7.08 1.30
CA ILE A 6 6.87 6.36 0.97
C ILE A 6 6.61 4.86 1.05
N GLY A 7 6.84 4.16 -0.06
CA GLY A 7 6.53 2.74 -0.27
C GLY A 7 5.21 2.54 -1.01
N ALA A 8 5.28 1.92 -2.20
CA ALA A 8 4.15 1.60 -3.06
C ALA A 8 3.75 0.11 -3.00
N GLY A 9 3.93 -0.53 -1.85
CA GLY A 9 3.27 -1.78 -1.51
C GLY A 9 1.74 -1.63 -1.38
N VAL A 10 1.03 -2.71 -1.04
CA VAL A 10 -0.45 -2.71 -0.93
C VAL A 10 -0.95 -1.67 0.08
N VAL A 11 -0.27 -1.52 1.22
CA VAL A 11 -0.65 -0.58 2.28
C VAL A 11 -0.46 0.87 1.81
N GLY A 12 0.72 1.22 1.31
CA GLY A 12 1.01 2.59 0.85
C GLY A 12 0.13 3.00 -0.32
N SER A 13 -0.13 2.09 -1.26
CA SER A 13 -1.06 2.31 -2.38
C SER A 13 -2.49 2.57 -1.91
N LEU A 14 -2.98 1.82 -0.92
CA LEU A 14 -4.32 2.02 -0.35
C LEU A 14 -4.42 3.31 0.47
N ILE A 15 -3.36 3.71 1.17
CA ILE A 15 -3.27 5.00 1.85
C ILE A 15 -3.33 6.13 0.82
N ALA A 16 -2.50 6.09 -0.22
CA ALA A 16 -2.50 7.09 -1.29
C ALA A 16 -3.89 7.19 -1.94
N ARG A 17 -4.51 6.05 -2.30
CA ARG A 17 -5.89 5.96 -2.80
C ARG A 17 -6.90 6.58 -1.84
N ARG A 18 -6.76 6.37 -0.53
CA ARG A 18 -7.70 6.94 0.45
C ARG A 18 -7.56 8.46 0.51
N LEU A 19 -6.33 8.97 0.42
CA LEU A 19 -6.01 10.38 0.50
C LEU A 19 -6.51 11.17 -0.71
N THR A 20 -6.62 10.56 -1.89
CA THR A 20 -7.19 11.23 -3.09
C THR A 20 -8.65 11.66 -2.92
N ARG A 21 -9.36 11.16 -1.89
CA ARG A 21 -10.73 11.59 -1.55
C ARG A 21 -10.82 12.98 -0.93
N TYR A 22 -9.69 13.58 -0.54
CA TYR A 22 -9.62 14.89 0.09
C TYR A 22 -9.05 15.93 -0.89
N ARG A 23 -9.23 17.22 -0.59
CA ARG A 23 -8.61 18.31 -1.36
C ARG A 23 -7.12 18.47 -0.99
N CYS A 24 -6.31 17.50 -1.40
CA CYS A 24 -4.86 17.51 -1.24
C CYS A 24 -4.15 16.95 -2.48
N GLU A 25 -2.87 17.28 -2.59
CA GLU A 25 -1.95 16.71 -3.56
C GLU A 25 -1.24 15.52 -2.91
N VAL A 26 -1.26 14.36 -3.57
CA VAL A 26 -0.71 13.11 -3.04
C VAL A 26 0.39 12.62 -3.98
N HIS A 27 1.60 12.46 -3.44
CA HIS A 27 2.74 11.86 -4.14
C HIS A 27 3.04 10.50 -3.51
N LEU A 28 3.19 9.47 -4.34
CA LEU A 28 3.57 8.12 -3.92
C LEU A 28 4.95 7.83 -4.48
N PHE A 29 5.87 7.39 -3.62
CA PHE A 29 7.25 7.08 -3.98
C PHE A 29 7.53 5.60 -3.74
N GLU A 30 8.21 4.96 -4.67
CA GLU A 30 8.72 3.59 -4.56
C GLU A 30 10.21 3.61 -4.91
N LYS A 31 11.01 2.85 -4.16
CA LYS A 31 12.44 2.68 -4.43
C LYS A 31 12.70 1.61 -5.49
N GLU A 32 11.80 0.64 -5.61
CA GLU A 32 11.89 -0.42 -6.62
C GLU A 32 11.38 0.07 -7.98
N GLU A 33 11.73 -0.67 -9.04
CA GLU A 33 11.42 -0.30 -10.43
C GLU A 33 9.91 -0.21 -10.74
N ASP A 34 9.07 -0.88 -9.95
CA ASP A 34 7.62 -0.91 -10.15
C ASP A 34 6.87 -1.11 -8.83
N VAL A 35 5.60 -0.73 -8.81
CA VAL A 35 4.76 -0.76 -7.61
C VAL A 35 4.53 -2.20 -7.13
N GLY A 36 4.35 -2.36 -5.82
CA GLY A 36 4.12 -3.66 -5.20
C GLY A 36 5.34 -4.59 -5.14
N TRP A 37 6.50 -4.22 -5.70
CA TRP A 37 7.71 -5.02 -5.59
C TRP A 37 8.16 -5.17 -4.13
N GLY A 38 8.67 -6.36 -3.77
CA GLY A 38 8.88 -6.79 -2.38
C GLY A 38 7.74 -7.68 -1.85
N ILE A 39 7.34 -7.50 -0.59
CA ILE A 39 6.38 -8.38 0.11
C ILE A 39 4.98 -8.41 -0.55
N THR A 40 4.53 -7.27 -1.11
CA THR A 40 3.22 -7.20 -1.78
C THR A 40 3.15 -8.05 -3.05
N LYS A 41 4.27 -8.26 -3.74
CA LYS A 41 4.35 -9.15 -4.90
C LYS A 41 4.74 -10.58 -4.52
N ALA A 42 5.58 -10.74 -3.50
CA ALA A 42 6.04 -12.03 -2.99
C ALA A 42 5.13 -12.56 -1.87
N ASN A 43 3.85 -12.81 -2.17
CA ASN A 43 2.92 -13.49 -1.27
C ASN A 43 2.02 -14.49 -2.04
N SER A 44 1.20 -15.25 -1.32
CA SER A 44 0.32 -16.29 -1.85
C SER A 44 -0.98 -15.76 -2.49
N ALA A 45 -1.22 -14.44 -2.45
CA ALA A 45 -2.44 -13.78 -2.88
C ALA A 45 -3.73 -14.27 -2.18
N VAL A 46 -3.59 -14.90 -1.01
CA VAL A 46 -4.73 -15.38 -0.21
C VAL A 46 -5.21 -14.26 0.72
N ILE A 47 -6.51 -14.00 0.70
CA ILE A 47 -7.17 -13.22 1.75
C ILE A 47 -7.54 -14.20 2.88
N HIS A 48 -6.71 -14.27 3.92
CA HIS A 48 -6.95 -15.14 5.07
C HIS A 48 -8.06 -14.58 5.95
N GLY A 49 -8.91 -15.46 6.48
CA GLY A 49 -10.04 -15.08 7.33
C GLY A 49 -9.69 -14.79 8.79
N GLY A 50 -8.47 -15.13 9.22
CA GLY A 50 -7.95 -14.86 10.56
C GLY A 50 -8.39 -15.85 11.65
N TYR A 51 -9.03 -16.97 11.28
CA TYR A 51 -9.53 -17.96 12.24
C TYR A 51 -8.45 -18.95 12.72
N ASP A 52 -7.37 -19.10 11.93
CA ASP A 52 -6.28 -20.05 12.20
C ASP A 52 -5.11 -19.41 12.96
N ASP A 53 -5.12 -18.08 13.11
CA ASP A 53 -4.08 -17.33 13.83
C ASP A 53 -4.41 -17.21 15.33
N PRO A 54 -3.43 -17.30 16.24
CA PRO A 54 -3.64 -17.01 17.65
C PRO A 54 -4.08 -15.53 17.86
N PRO A 55 -4.92 -15.26 18.87
CA PRO A 55 -5.40 -13.90 19.16
C PRO A 55 -4.28 -12.93 19.58
#